data_AF-A0A973E1B8-F1
#
_entry.id   AF-A0A973E1B8-F1
#
_cell.length_a   1.000
_cell.length_b   1.000
_cell.length_c   1.000
_cell.angle_alpha   90.00
_cell.angle_beta   90.00
_cell.angle_gamma   90.00
#
_symmetry.space_group_name_H-M   'P 1'
#
loop_
_entity.id
_entity.type
_entity.pdbx_description
1 polymer ?
#
loop_
_entity_poly.entity_id
_entity_poly.type
_entity_poly.pdbx_seq_one_letter_code
_entity_poly.pdbx_strand_id
1 'polypeptide(L)' 'MAYKPSERNRKLIGIMVVIIYLTIYVFLAAALGEWLVLGKGVGWEISYFAVAGIIWIFPVIKLFRWMDDLIKR' A
#
# COMPACT_ATOMS: atom_id res chain seq x y z
N MET A 1 25.37 8.70 17.33
CA MET A 1 25.10 7.39 16.68
C MET A 1 23.60 7.29 16.44
N ALA A 2 23.14 7.26 15.19
CA ALA A 2 21.72 7.04 14.89
C ALA A 2 21.34 5.61 15.28
N TYR A 3 20.31 5.43 16.11
CA TYR A 3 19.79 4.12 16.47
C TYR A 3 19.30 3.40 15.21
N LYS A 4 19.99 2.34 14.80
CA LYS A 4 19.55 1.42 13.75
C LYS A 4 18.82 0.27 14.44
N PRO A 5 17.49 0.16 14.34
CA PRO A 5 16.77 -0.95 14.96
C PRO A 5 17.27 -2.28 14.41
N SER A 6 17.24 -3.32 15.23
CA SER A 6 17.60 -4.68 14.80
C SER A 6 16.75 -5.13 13.61
N GLU A 7 17.27 -6.03 12.78
CA GLU A 7 16.58 -6.57 11.59
C GLU A 7 15.18 -7.12 11.93
N ARG A 8 15.06 -7.82 13.08
CA ARG A 8 13.78 -8.33 13.57
C ARG A 8 12.78 -7.21 13.88
N ASN A 9 13.25 -6.11 14.47
CA ASN A 9 12.39 -4.97 14.81
C ASN A 9 11.95 -4.21 13.54
N ARG A 10 12.83 -4.05 12.54
CA ARG A 10 12.48 -3.46 11.24
C ARG A 10 11.37 -4.25 10.54
N LYS A 11 11.43 -5.59 10.59
CA LYS A 11 10.40 -6.46 10.02
C LYS A 11 9.06 -6.35 10.76
N LEU A 12 9.07 -6.36 12.10
CA LEU A 12 7.83 -6.18 12.88
C LEU A 12 7.17 -4.83 12.61
N ILE A 13 7.96 -3.75 12.63
CA ILE A 13 7.46 -2.40 12.34
C ILE A 13 6.92 -2.33 10.91
N GLY A 14 7.66 -2.86 9.94
CA GLY A 14 7.25 -2.83 8.54
C GLY A 14 5.93 -3.59 8.31
N ILE A 15 5.74 -4.76 8.91
CA ILE A 15 4.48 -5.50 8.83
C ILE A 15 3.33 -4.67 9.40
N MET A 16 3.50 -4.08 10.59
CA MET A 16 2.47 -3.22 11.20
C MET A 16 2.12 -2.02 10.31
N VAL A 17 3.15 -1.36 9.75
CA VAL A 17 2.96 -0.22 8.84
C VAL A 17 2.20 -0.64 7.58
N VAL A 18 2.53 -1.79 6.96
CA VAL A 18 1.79 -2.29 5.79
C VAL A 18 0.33 -2.52 6.13
N ILE A 19 0.03 -3.17 7.26
CA ILE A 19 -1.35 -3.45 7.66
C ILE A 19 -2.13 -2.15 7.82
N ILE A 20 -1.62 -1.20 8.61
CA ILE A 20 -2.28 0.09 8.86
C ILE A 20 -2.47 0.85 7.54
N TYR A 21 -1.41 0.90 6.71
CA TYR A 21 -1.44 1.56 5.41
C TYR A 21 -2.52 0.95 4.51
N LEU A 22 -2.54 -0.37 4.35
CA LEU A 22 -3.51 -1.06 3.50
C LEU A 22 -4.94 -0.89 4.01
N THR A 23 -5.15 -0.94 5.32
CA THR A 23 -6.47 -0.68 5.91
C THR A 23 -6.96 0.71 5.52
N ILE A 24 -6.19 1.76 5.81
CA ILE A 24 -6.56 3.14 5.47
C ILE A 24 -6.76 3.29 3.96
N TYR A 25 -5.82 2.76 3.17
CA TYR A 25 -5.85 2.86 1.72
C TYR A 25 -7.10 2.25 1.11
N VAL A 26 -7.49 1.04 1.52
CA VAL A 26 -8.66 0.35 0.96
C VAL A 26 -9.95 1.08 1.31
N PHE A 27 -10.08 1.61 2.53
CA PHE A 27 -11.24 2.43 2.90
C PHE A 27 -11.31 3.71 2.08
N LEU A 28 -10.19 4.41 1.87
CA LEU A 28 -10.14 5.60 1.02
C LEU A 28 -10.46 5.26 -0.43
N ALA A 29 -9.90 4.19 -0.97
CA ALA A 29 -10.13 3.77 -2.34
C ALA A 29 -11.61 3.40 -2.59
N ALA A 30 -12.26 2.74 -1.62
CA ALA A 30 -13.68 2.41 -1.68
C ALA A 30 -14.55 3.68 -1.64
N ALA A 31 -14.31 4.57 -0.67
CA ALA A 31 -15.07 5.82 -0.52
C ALA A 31 -14.91 6.74 -1.76
N LEU A 32 -13.69 6.85 -2.29
CA LEU A 32 -13.43 7.60 -3.51
C LEU A 32 -14.04 6.92 -4.74
N GLY A 33 -14.08 5.59 -4.79
CA GLY A 33 -14.71 4.84 -5.87
C GLY A 33 -16.22 5.09 -5.93
N GLU A 34 -16.86 5.07 -4.76
CA GLU A 34 -18.27 5.43 -4.62
C GLU A 34 -18.55 6.84 -5.14
N TRP A 35 -17.72 7.81 -4.75
CA TRP A 35 -17.91 9.21 -5.13
C TRP A 35 -17.56 9.52 -6.60
N LEU A 36 -16.53 8.87 -7.15
CA LEU A 36 -15.97 9.24 -8.44
C LEU A 36 -16.54 8.46 -9.63
N VAL A 37 -16.84 7.17 -9.47
CA VAL A 37 -17.11 6.28 -10.62
C VAL A 37 -18.38 5.46 -10.52
N LEU A 38 -18.95 5.31 -9.31
CA LEU A 38 -20.17 4.54 -9.14
C LEU A 38 -21.31 5.12 -9.98
N GLY A 39 -21.97 4.29 -10.78
CA GLY A 39 -23.08 4.72 -11.64
C GLY A 39 -22.67 5.45 -12.92
N LYS A 40 -21.37 5.66 -13.17
CA LYS A 40 -20.87 6.20 -14.46
C LYS A 40 -20.69 5.13 -15.54
N GLY A 41 -20.95 3.87 -15.19
CA GLY A 41 -20.89 2.72 -16.09
C GLY A 41 -19.69 1.81 -15.83
N VAL A 42 -19.85 0.54 -16.19
CA VAL A 42 -18.91 -0.56 -15.87
C VAL A 42 -17.47 -0.27 -16.29
N GLY A 43 -17.26 0.38 -17.44
CA GLY A 43 -15.91 0.72 -17.91
C GLY A 43 -15.15 1.68 -16.99
N TRP A 44 -15.84 2.65 -16.39
CA TRP A 44 -15.24 3.60 -15.45
C TRP A 44 -14.92 2.94 -14.11
N GLU A 45 -15.82 2.10 -13.61
CA GLU A 45 -15.62 1.36 -12.36
C GLU A 45 -14.42 0.42 -12.47
N ILE A 46 -14.36 -0.40 -13.53
CA ILE A 46 -13.23 -1.31 -13.78
C ILE A 46 -11.92 -0.53 -13.88
N SER A 47 -11.90 0.56 -14.65
CA SER A 47 -10.68 1.34 -14.87
C SER A 47 -10.16 1.94 -13.56
N TYR A 48 -11.05 2.50 -12.74
CA TYR A 48 -10.70 3.07 -11.44
C TYR A 48 -10.18 2.00 -10.48
N PHE A 49 -10.91 0.90 -10.29
CA PHE A 49 -10.50 -0.14 -9.35
C PHE A 49 -9.25 -0.89 -9.82
N ALA A 50 -9.01 -1.01 -11.12
CA ALA A 50 -7.75 -1.55 -11.66
C ALA A 50 -6.55 -0.66 -11.30
N VAL A 51 -6.67 0.66 -11.51
CA VAL A 51 -5.60 1.62 -11.17
C VAL A 51 -5.40 1.68 -9.65
N ALA A 52 -6.48 1.79 -8.88
CA ALA A 52 -6.44 1.79 -7.42
C ALA A 52 -5.84 0.46 -6.88
N GLY A 53 -6.08 -0.67 -7.54
CA GLY A 53 -5.50 -1.96 -7.20
C GLY A 53 -4.00 -2.09 -7.46
N ILE A 54 -3.40 -1.18 -8.25
CA ILE A 54 -1.97 -1.22 -8.59
C ILE A 54 -1.19 -0.12 -7.87
N ILE A 55 -1.76 1.08 -7.74
CA ILE A 55 -1.03 2.25 -7.25
C ILE A 55 -0.53 2.11 -5.80
N TRP A 56 -1.18 1.29 -4.97
CA TRP A 56 -0.75 1.04 -3.59
C TRP A 56 0.56 0.26 -3.48
N ILE A 57 1.00 -0.39 -4.56
CA ILE A 57 2.22 -1.21 -4.58
C ILE A 57 3.47 -0.32 -4.41
N PHE A 58 3.47 0.90 -4.98
CA PHE A 58 4.65 1.77 -4.99
C PHE A 58 5.15 2.11 -3.56
N PRO A 59 4.30 2.52 -2.61
CA PRO A 59 4.73 2.73 -1.23
C PRO A 59 5.24 1.46 -0.54
N VAL A 60 4.60 0.31 -0.79
CA VAL A 60 4.95 -0.97 -0.16
C VAL A 60 6.32 -1.46 -0.63
N ILE A 61 6.67 -1.29 -1.90
CA ILE A 61 8.02 -1.60 -2.41
C ILE A 61 9.09 -0.82 -1.65
N LYS A 62 8.87 0.49 -1.43
CA LYS A 62 9.82 1.34 -0.69
C LYS A 62 9.98 0.86 0.75
N LEU A 63 8.88 0.45 1.38
CA LEU A 63 8.89 -0.09 2.74
C LEU A 63 9.59 -1.45 2.83
N PHE A 64 9.35 -2.35 1.87
CA PHE A 64 10.02 -3.66 1.83
C PHE A 64 11.53 -3.53 1.66
N ARG A 65 12.00 -2.61 0.81
CA ARG A 65 13.43 -2.26 0.71
C ARG A 65 14.00 -1.71 2.01
N TRP A 66 13.18 -1.09 2.85
CA TRP A 66 13.57 -0.64 4.19
C TRP A 66 13.49 -1.74 5.24
N MET A 67 12.62 -2.74 5.09
CA MET A 67 12.54 -3.85 6.05
C MET A 67 13.70 -4.81 5.90
N ASP A 68 14.19 -4.96 4.67
CA ASP A 68 15.06 -6.06 4.28
C ASP A 68 15.83 -5.63 3.03
N ASP A 69 17.11 -5.99 2.92
CA ASP A 69 17.90 -5.85 1.68
C ASP A 69 17.46 -6.89 0.61
N LEU A 70 16.16 -7.23 0.55
CA LEU A 70 15.58 -8.36 -0.23
C LEU A 70 15.75 -8.28 -1.75
N ILE A 71 16.27 -7.17 -2.29
CA ILE A 71 16.62 -7.05 -3.73
C ILE A 71 18.09 -7.46 -4.00
N LYS A 72 18.91 -7.65 -2.96
CA LYS A 72 20.34 -7.99 -3.08
C LYS A 72 20.66 -9.49 -3.02
N ARG A 73 19.67 -10.38 -2.98
CA ARG A 73 19.88 -11.83 -3.05
C ARG A 73 19.61 -12.36 -4.45
#